data_AF-A0AAU9RQ23-F1
#
_entry.id   AF-A0AAU9RQ23-F1
#
_cell.length_a   1.000
_cell.length_b   1.000
_cell.length_c   1.000
_cell.angle_alpha   90.00
_cell.angle_beta   90.00
_cell.angle_gamma   90.00
#
_symmetry.space_group_name_H-M   'P 1'
#
loop_
_entity.id
_entity.type
_entity.pdbx_description
1 polymer ?
#
loop_
_entity_poly.entity_id
_entity_poly.type
_entity_poly.pdbx_seq_one_letter_code
_entity_poly.pdbx_strand_id
1 'polypeptide(L)'
;MKDSKDTFEEAIDDERIEMEQPREEEDVEYATSVKIAKRQAILSQFTEDQMSRYESFRRSTLSKSNMKTLIKSITGINSLKDDDPVVSVVRGIAKMFAGDLVETARIVMSKSNETGPIRPCHIRESYRRLKLQGKVPRRSVPRLFR
;
A
#
# COMPACT_ATOMS: atom_id res chain seq x y z
N MET A 1 51.32 22.79 -43.70
CA MET A 1 51.72 24.21 -43.70
C MET A 1 51.11 24.86 -44.92
N LYS A 2 50.45 26.01 -44.72
CA LYS A 2 49.51 26.76 -45.60
C LYS A 2 48.08 26.21 -45.56
N ASP A 3 47.25 26.63 -44.60
CA ASP A 3 46.58 27.93 -44.42
C ASP A 3 45.66 28.30 -45.58
N SER A 4 44.36 28.41 -45.28
CA SER A 4 43.53 29.57 -45.59
C SER A 4 42.21 29.48 -44.82
N LYS A 5 42.09 30.34 -43.81
CA LYS A 5 40.81 30.80 -43.25
C LYS A 5 40.12 31.68 -44.28
N ASP A 6 38.81 31.62 -44.38
CA ASP A 6 37.99 32.83 -44.50
C ASP A 6 36.61 32.63 -43.87
N THR A 7 36.20 33.69 -43.19
CA THR A 7 35.07 33.89 -42.29
C THR A 7 33.95 34.63 -43.03
N PHE A 8 32.68 34.21 -42.90
CA PHE A 8 31.48 35.10 -42.94
C PHE A 8 30.22 34.24 -42.68
N GLU A 9 29.61 34.26 -41.50
CA GLU A 9 28.44 35.09 -41.07
C GLU A 9 27.10 34.78 -41.79
N GLU A 10 26.03 34.78 -40.97
CA GLU A 10 24.60 34.48 -41.25
C GLU A 10 24.24 32.97 -41.30
N ALA A 11 23.35 32.41 -40.48
CA ALA A 11 22.23 32.98 -39.75
C ALA A 11 22.05 32.28 -38.39
N ILE A 12 21.83 33.12 -37.38
CA ILE A 12 21.24 32.75 -36.10
C ILE A 12 19.78 32.42 -36.42
N ASP A 13 19.43 31.14 -36.52
CA ASP A 13 18.03 30.73 -36.39
C ASP A 13 17.80 30.40 -34.93
N ASP A 14 17.33 31.43 -34.22
CA ASP A 14 17.01 31.46 -32.82
C ASP A 14 15.72 30.65 -32.58
N GLU A 15 15.72 29.35 -32.90
CA GLU A 15 14.80 28.42 -32.25
C GLU A 15 15.30 28.21 -30.82
N ARG A 16 15.02 29.21 -30.00
CA ARG A 16 14.87 29.07 -28.56
C ARG A 16 13.77 28.02 -28.37
N ILE A 17 14.17 26.75 -28.38
CA ILE A 17 13.37 25.67 -27.82
C ILE A 17 13.15 26.10 -26.38
N GLU A 18 11.98 26.65 -26.11
CA GLU A 18 11.48 26.81 -24.75
C GLU A 18 11.54 25.42 -24.16
N MET A 19 12.57 25.18 -23.35
CA MET A 19 12.64 23.99 -22.51
C MET A 19 11.50 24.12 -21.53
N GLU A 20 10.34 23.61 -21.96
CA GLU A 20 9.17 23.40 -21.13
C GLU A 20 9.64 22.55 -19.95
N GLN A 21 9.78 23.21 -18.79
CA GLN A 21 10.14 22.51 -17.57
C GLN A 21 9.08 21.42 -17.35
N PRO A 22 9.47 20.17 -17.08
CA PRO A 22 8.50 19.09 -16.94
C PRO A 22 7.55 19.40 -15.78
N ARG A 23 6.25 19.48 -16.09
CA ARG A 23 5.11 19.73 -15.17
C ARG A 23 4.84 18.57 -14.21
N GLU A 24 5.87 18.02 -13.58
CA GLU A 24 5.71 16.87 -12.68
C GLU A 24 4.95 17.21 -11.40
N GLU A 25 5.01 18.46 -10.94
CA GLU A 25 4.33 18.90 -9.71
C GLU A 25 2.81 19.07 -9.89
N GLU A 26 2.36 19.60 -11.03
CA GLU A 26 0.93 19.76 -11.36
C GLU A 26 0.23 18.40 -11.54
N ASP A 27 0.90 17.42 -12.15
CA ASP A 27 0.37 16.08 -12.38
C ASP A 27 0.15 15.29 -11.07
N VAL A 28 1.04 15.48 -10.09
CA VAL A 28 0.94 14.84 -8.76
C VAL A 28 -0.17 15.47 -7.93
N GLU A 29 -0.32 16.80 -7.99
CA GLU A 29 -1.39 17.52 -7.31
C GLU A 29 -2.77 17.13 -7.89
N TYR A 30 -2.90 17.10 -9.21
CA TYR A 30 -4.12 16.67 -9.89
C TYR A 30 -4.48 15.22 -9.56
N ALA A 31 -3.51 14.29 -9.62
CA ALA A 31 -3.74 12.90 -9.25
C ALA A 31 -4.17 12.74 -7.78
N THR A 32 -3.70 13.62 -6.89
CA THR A 32 -4.07 13.63 -5.48
C THR A 32 -5.48 14.17 -5.28
N SER A 33 -5.85 15.26 -5.97
CA SER A 33 -7.19 15.85 -5.90
C SER A 33 -8.27 14.88 -6.41
N VAL A 34 -8.00 14.17 -7.50
CA VAL A 34 -8.90 13.14 -8.05
C VAL A 34 -9.11 11.98 -7.06
N LYS A 35 -8.04 11.52 -6.39
CA LYS A 35 -8.14 10.46 -5.37
C LYS A 35 -8.96 10.92 -4.16
N ILE A 36 -8.80 12.17 -3.73
CA ILE A 36 -9.57 12.75 -2.63
C ILE A 36 -11.04 12.86 -3.04
N ALA A 37 -11.34 13.41 -4.22
CA ALA A 37 -12.70 13.55 -4.74
C ALA A 37 -13.41 12.19 -4.84
N LYS A 38 -12.74 11.17 -5.40
CA LYS A 38 -13.28 9.81 -5.49
C LYS A 38 -13.57 9.20 -4.13
N ARG A 39 -12.67 9.42 -3.15
CA ARG A 39 -12.91 8.97 -1.77
C ARG A 39 -14.13 9.67 -1.17
N GLN A 40 -14.23 10.98 -1.31
CA GLN A 40 -15.36 11.75 -0.79
C GLN A 40 -16.70 11.30 -1.40
N ALA A 41 -16.72 11.03 -2.70
CA ALA A 41 -17.90 10.52 -3.39
C ALA A 41 -18.37 9.14 -2.87
N ILE A 42 -17.45 8.29 -2.42
CA ILE A 42 -17.79 7.00 -1.78
C ILE A 42 -18.28 7.23 -0.35
N LEU A 43 -17.59 8.08 0.40
CA LEU A 43 -17.90 8.34 1.81
C LEU A 43 -19.25 9.06 2.00
N SER A 44 -19.67 9.89 1.04
CA SER A 44 -20.98 10.56 1.10
C SER A 44 -22.17 9.60 1.00
N GLN A 45 -21.95 8.36 0.53
CA GLN A 45 -22.99 7.34 0.41
C GLN A 45 -23.09 6.45 1.66
N PHE A 46 -22.20 6.61 2.63
CA PHE A 46 -22.18 5.76 3.81
C PHE A 46 -23.29 6.14 4.78
N THR A 47 -23.88 5.13 5.40
CA THR A 47 -24.69 5.33 6.61
C THR A 47 -23.80 5.74 7.79
N GLU A 48 -24.38 6.30 8.84
CA GLU A 48 -23.66 6.69 10.06
C GLU A 48 -22.84 5.53 10.65
N ASP A 49 -23.46 4.36 10.76
CA ASP A 49 -22.80 3.13 11.21
C ASP A 49 -21.64 2.69 10.30
N GLN A 50 -21.78 2.86 8.98
CA GLN A 50 -20.71 2.55 8.02
C GLN A 50 -19.55 3.53 8.16
N MET A 51 -19.85 4.83 8.35
CA MET A 51 -18.86 5.87 8.57
C MET A 51 -18.07 5.62 9.86
N SER A 52 -18.76 5.29 10.95
CA SER A 52 -18.13 4.96 12.23
C SER A 52 -17.17 3.77 12.13
N ARG A 53 -17.57 2.69 11.43
CA ARG A 53 -16.70 1.53 11.17
C ARG A 53 -15.51 1.89 10.29
N TYR A 54 -15.72 2.68 9.23
CA TYR A 54 -14.65 3.13 8.35
C TYR A 54 -13.62 3.98 9.09
N GLU A 55 -14.07 4.93 9.92
CA GLU A 55 -13.17 5.78 10.69
C GLU A 55 -12.35 4.99 11.71
N SER A 56 -12.97 4.01 12.36
CA SER A 56 -12.28 3.06 13.24
C SER A 56 -11.18 2.31 12.47
N PHE A 57 -11.49 1.78 11.28
CA PHE A 57 -10.51 1.10 10.44
C PHE A 57 -9.39 2.05 9.97
N ARG A 58 -9.74 3.26 9.52
CA ARG A 58 -8.78 4.26 9.02
C ARG A 58 -7.77 4.64 10.09
N ARG A 59 -8.23 4.91 11.31
CA ARG A 59 -7.39 5.31 12.46
C ARG A 59 -6.68 4.13 13.12
N SER A 60 -7.12 2.89 12.90
CA SER A 60 -6.48 1.72 13.51
C SER A 60 -5.02 1.57 13.06
N THR A 61 -4.12 1.30 14.00
CA THR A 61 -2.72 0.99 13.71
C THR A 61 -2.21 -0.10 14.65
N LEU A 62 -1.20 -0.85 14.22
CA LEU A 62 -0.52 -1.82 15.07
C LEU A 62 0.51 -1.11 15.97
N SER A 63 0.70 -1.54 17.22
CA SER A 63 1.68 -0.92 18.12
C SER A 63 3.10 -1.00 17.53
N LYS A 64 3.80 0.14 17.46
CA LYS A 64 5.20 0.21 17.00
C LYS A 64 6.11 -0.64 17.91
N SER A 65 5.95 -0.49 19.22
CA SER A 65 6.78 -1.20 20.22
C SER A 65 6.61 -2.72 20.11
N ASN A 66 5.37 -3.20 20.06
CA ASN A 66 5.11 -4.65 19.97
C ASN A 66 5.63 -5.23 18.66
N MET A 67 5.47 -4.51 17.54
CA MET A 67 5.99 -4.95 16.26
C MET A 67 7.52 -5.00 16.26
N LYS A 68 8.17 -4.00 16.85
CA LYS A 68 9.63 -3.98 17.01
C LYS A 68 10.09 -5.21 17.79
N THR A 69 9.50 -5.49 18.95
CA THR A 69 9.82 -6.67 19.77
C THR A 69 9.67 -7.97 18.98
N LEU A 70 8.59 -8.11 18.20
CA LEU A 70 8.36 -9.30 17.37
C LEU A 70 9.40 -9.45 16.25
N ILE A 71 9.75 -8.36 15.56
CA ILE A 71 10.78 -8.41 14.51
C ILE A 71 12.11 -8.79 15.13
N LYS A 72 12.51 -8.15 16.24
CA LYS A 72 13.75 -8.48 16.98
C LYS A 72 13.80 -9.96 17.37
N SER A 73 12.70 -10.53 17.87
CA SER A 73 12.67 -11.94 18.28
C SER A 73 12.77 -12.93 17.12
N ILE A 74 12.34 -12.54 15.91
CA ILE A 74 12.39 -13.40 14.73
C ILE A 74 13.72 -13.28 13.99
N THR A 75 14.26 -12.07 13.84
CA THR A 75 15.45 -11.82 13.03
C THR A 75 16.75 -11.78 13.83
N GLY A 76 16.68 -11.62 15.16
CA GLY A 76 17.83 -11.42 16.03
C GLY A 76 18.48 -10.02 15.90
N ILE A 77 17.90 -9.12 15.11
CA ILE A 77 18.45 -7.78 14.87
C ILE A 77 18.12 -6.87 16.06
N ASN A 78 19.07 -6.67 16.96
CA ASN A 78 18.83 -5.89 18.19
C ASN A 78 18.85 -4.36 17.97
N SER A 79 19.40 -3.89 16.84
CA SER A 79 19.66 -2.47 16.54
C SER A 79 18.47 -1.70 15.92
N LEU A 80 17.28 -2.30 15.77
CA LEU A 80 16.12 -1.61 15.20
C LEU A 80 15.72 -0.38 16.05
N LYS A 81 15.65 0.77 15.38
CA LYS A 81 15.20 2.06 15.93
C LYS A 81 13.67 2.21 15.82
N ASP A 82 13.11 3.24 16.46
CA ASP A 82 11.65 3.46 16.48
C ASP A 82 11.10 3.99 15.15
N ASP A 83 11.92 4.68 14.35
CA ASP A 83 11.58 5.19 13.03
C ASP A 83 12.13 4.33 11.88
N ASP A 84 12.50 3.09 12.19
CA ASP A 84 12.99 2.17 11.19
C ASP A 84 11.92 1.89 10.11
N PRO A 85 12.21 2.14 8.81
CA PRO A 85 11.26 1.89 7.72
C PRO A 85 10.72 0.45 7.72
N VAL A 86 11.53 -0.53 8.15
CA VAL A 86 11.11 -1.94 8.23
C VAL A 86 9.93 -2.10 9.17
N VAL A 87 9.95 -1.46 10.34
CA VAL A 87 8.86 -1.53 11.31
C VAL A 87 7.56 -0.95 10.71
N SER A 88 7.67 0.16 9.99
CA SER A 88 6.52 0.80 9.33
C SER A 88 5.94 -0.07 8.21
N VAL A 89 6.79 -0.64 7.36
CA VAL A 89 6.37 -1.53 6.26
C VAL A 89 5.69 -2.79 6.79
N VAL A 90 6.28 -3.46 7.79
CA VAL A 90 5.70 -4.68 8.36
C VAL A 90 4.35 -4.41 9.02
N ARG A 91 4.19 -3.26 9.71
CA ARG A 91 2.88 -2.84 10.24
C ARG A 91 1.84 -2.65 9.13
N GLY A 92 2.24 -2.03 8.02
CA GLY A 92 1.38 -1.84 6.85
C GLY A 92 0.94 -3.17 6.25
N ILE A 93 1.88 -4.07 5.98
CA ILE A 93 1.61 -5.42 5.44
C ILE A 93 0.70 -6.22 6.38
N ALA A 94 0.96 -6.20 7.68
CA ALA A 94 0.14 -6.89 8.66
C ALA A 94 -1.29 -6.32 8.73
N LYS A 95 -1.46 -4.99 8.62
CA LYS A 95 -2.79 -4.36 8.54
C LYS A 95 -3.54 -4.75 7.27
N MET A 96 -2.86 -4.75 6.12
CA MET A 96 -3.44 -5.20 4.85
C MET A 96 -3.91 -6.66 4.94
N PHE A 97 -3.07 -7.54 5.48
CA PHE A 97 -3.40 -8.95 5.68
C PHE A 97 -4.64 -9.15 6.58
N ALA A 98 -4.74 -8.40 7.68
CA ALA A 98 -5.92 -8.44 8.54
C ALA A 98 -7.19 -7.97 7.81
N GLY A 99 -7.08 -6.95 6.96
CA GLY A 99 -8.16 -6.47 6.10
C GLY A 99 -8.67 -7.54 5.13
N ASP A 100 -7.76 -8.13 4.35
CA ASP A 100 -8.08 -9.20 3.39
C ASP A 100 -8.75 -10.40 4.08
N LEU A 101 -8.29 -10.75 5.28
CA LEU A 101 -8.82 -11.87 6.05
C LEU A 101 -10.26 -11.61 6.51
N VAL A 102 -10.54 -10.40 7.00
CA VAL A 102 -11.87 -9.97 7.47
C VAL A 102 -12.85 -9.80 6.31
N GLU A 103 -12.41 -9.18 5.21
CA GLU A 103 -13.21 -9.03 3.99
C GLU A 103 -13.60 -10.39 3.42
N THR A 104 -12.63 -11.29 3.27
CA THR A 104 -12.89 -12.64 2.79
C THR A 104 -13.80 -13.41 3.75
N ALA A 105 -13.67 -13.23 5.06
CA ALA A 105 -14.56 -13.83 6.05
C ALA A 105 -16.01 -13.31 5.91
N ARG A 106 -16.20 -12.02 5.61
CA ARG A 106 -17.53 -11.47 5.32
C ARG A 106 -18.12 -12.07 4.04
N ILE A 107 -17.32 -12.26 3.00
CA ILE A 107 -17.75 -12.95 1.77
C ILE A 107 -18.16 -14.40 2.08
N VAL A 108 -17.42 -15.11 2.94
CA VAL A 108 -17.78 -16.47 3.37
C VAL A 108 -19.15 -16.46 4.07
N MET A 109 -19.37 -15.55 5.01
CA MET A 109 -20.65 -15.42 5.71
C MET A 109 -21.81 -15.13 4.76
N SER A 110 -21.63 -14.17 3.85
CA SER A 110 -22.66 -13.82 2.86
C SER A 110 -23.01 -15.01 1.95
N LYS A 111 -22.03 -15.82 1.54
CA LYS A 111 -22.28 -17.03 0.74
C LYS A 111 -23.01 -18.13 1.52
N SER A 112 -22.84 -18.17 2.84
CA SER A 112 -23.52 -19.11 3.73
C SER A 112 -24.85 -18.57 4.25
N ASN A 113 -25.29 -17.37 3.83
CA ASN A 113 -26.45 -16.65 4.36
C ASN A 113 -26.41 -16.45 5.90
N GLU A 114 -25.21 -16.28 6.45
CA GLU A 114 -25.01 -16.08 7.89
C GLU A 114 -24.84 -14.60 8.23
N THR A 115 -25.50 -14.16 9.29
CA THR A 115 -25.44 -12.77 9.78
C THR A 115 -24.82 -12.73 11.19
N GLY A 116 -24.45 -11.52 11.65
CA GLY A 116 -23.88 -11.31 12.98
C GLY A 116 -22.35 -11.24 13.01
N PRO A 117 -21.72 -11.51 14.19
CA PRO A 117 -20.27 -11.44 14.37
C PRO A 117 -19.51 -12.51 13.57
N ILE A 118 -18.27 -12.19 13.18
CA ILE A 118 -17.40 -13.15 12.49
C ILE A 118 -16.95 -14.22 13.50
N ARG A 119 -17.24 -15.49 13.20
CA ARG A 119 -16.89 -16.64 14.03
C ARG A 119 -15.55 -17.26 13.59
N PRO A 120 -14.88 -18.05 14.45
CA PRO A 120 -13.63 -18.72 14.12
C PRO A 120 -13.68 -19.60 12.86
N CYS A 121 -14.84 -20.22 12.55
CA CYS A 121 -15.01 -21.00 11.32
C CYS A 121 -14.86 -20.15 10.05
N HIS A 122 -15.40 -18.92 10.05
CA HIS A 122 -15.32 -18.03 8.89
C HIS A 122 -13.87 -17.56 8.66
N ILE A 123 -13.13 -17.29 9.74
CA ILE A 123 -11.71 -16.91 9.67
C ILE A 123 -10.85 -18.06 9.13
N ARG A 124 -11.09 -19.30 9.58
CA ARG A 124 -10.36 -20.47 9.07
C ARG A 124 -10.62 -20.69 7.59
N GLU A 125 -11.88 -20.58 7.18
CA GLU A 125 -12.27 -20.73 5.77
C GLU A 125 -11.73 -19.59 4.91
N SER A 126 -11.74 -18.34 5.41
CA SER A 126 -11.16 -17.20 4.70
C SER A 126 -9.65 -17.37 4.51
N TYR A 127 -8.93 -17.78 5.56
CA TYR A 127 -7.50 -18.08 5.46
C TYR A 127 -7.21 -19.20 4.46
N ARG A 128 -8.02 -20.27 4.45
CA ARG A 128 -7.89 -21.37 3.48
C ARG A 128 -8.04 -20.86 2.04
N ARG A 129 -9.02 -20.01 1.77
CA ARG A 129 -9.24 -19.40 0.43
C ARG A 129 -8.09 -18.51 0.02
N LEU A 130 -7.61 -17.62 0.90
CA LEU A 130 -6.48 -16.74 0.61
C LEU A 130 -5.20 -17.55 0.31
N LYS A 131 -4.98 -18.66 1.02
CA LYS A 131 -3.85 -19.56 0.77
C LYS A 131 -3.92 -20.23 -0.61
N LEU A 132 -5.12 -20.65 -1.03
CA LEU A 132 -5.33 -21.22 -2.37
C LEU A 132 -5.13 -20.19 -3.49
N GLN A 133 -5.53 -18.93 -3.24
CA GLN A 133 -5.31 -17.81 -4.16
C GLN A 133 -3.84 -17.32 -4.21
N GLY A 134 -2.94 -17.88 -3.40
CA GLY A 134 -1.55 -17.45 -3.35
C GLY A 134 -1.32 -16.10 -2.64
N LYS A 135 -2.34 -15.54 -1.97
CA LYS A 135 -2.25 -14.28 -1.24
C LYS A 135 -1.60 -14.41 0.15
N VAL A 136 -1.36 -15.64 0.60
CA VAL A 136 -0.66 -15.93 1.85
C VAL A 136 0.75 -16.42 1.53
N PRO A 137 1.79 -15.85 2.16
CA PRO A 137 3.15 -16.34 2.00
C PRO A 137 3.24 -17.85 2.26
N ARG A 138 3.79 -18.58 1.29
CA ARG A 138 4.06 -20.01 1.46
C ARG A 138 5.38 -20.17 2.22
N ARG A 139 5.41 -21.13 3.14
CA ARG A 139 6.68 -21.52 3.77
C ARG A 139 7.59 -22.10 2.68
N SER A 140 8.81 -21.59 2.62
CA SER A 140 9.86 -22.11 1.74
C SER A 140 10.42 -23.44 2.21
N VAL A 141 10.39 -23.70 3.53
CA VAL A 141 10.93 -24.92 4.13
C VAL A 141 9.82 -25.88 4.60
N PRO A 142 9.94 -27.20 4.30
CA PRO A 142 9.08 -28.22 4.89
C PRO A 142 9.19 -28.22 6.42
N ARG A 143 8.12 -28.64 7.13
CA ARG A 143 8.23 -28.86 8.57
C ARG A 143 9.18 -30.04 8.78
N LEU A 144 10.28 -29.81 9.46
CA LEU A 144 11.23 -30.88 9.81
C LEU A 144 10.59 -31.94 10.71
N PHE A 145 9.51 -31.61 11.43
CA PHE A 145 8.77 -32.56 12.27
C PHE A 145 7.25 -32.31 12.18
N ARG A 146 6.48 -33.41 12.18
CA ARG A 146 5.03 -33.43 12.00
C ARG A 146 4.31 -33.58 13.33
#